data_AF-A0A7C6TK95-F1
#
_entry.id   AF-A0A7C6TK95-F1
#
_cell.length_a   1.000
_cell.length_b   1.000
_cell.length_c   1.000
_cell.angle_alpha   90.00
_cell.angle_beta   90.00
_cell.angle_gamma   90.00
#
_symmetry.space_group_name_H-M   'P 1'
#
loop_
_entity.id
_entity.type
_entity.pdbx_description
1 polymer ?
#
loop_
_entity_poly.entity_id
_entity_poly.type
_entity_poly.pdbx_seq_one_letter_code
_entity_poly.pdbx_strand_id
1 'polypeptide(L)' 'CSQTEHHHHLVCERCGTAVEIDPPSEDWMRQIAASNGFEITHHVFEIFGLCADCRAAG' A
#
# COMPACT_ATOMS: atom_id res chain seq x y z
N CYS A 1 -0.64 -21.80 -11.58
CA CYS A 1 -0.10 -20.43 -11.75
C CYS A 1 -0.31 -19.71 -10.44
N SER A 2 0.74 -19.63 -9.64
CA SER A 2 0.75 -19.02 -8.31
C SER A 2 0.37 -17.55 -8.48
N GLN A 3 -0.79 -17.16 -7.96
CA GLN A 3 -1.10 -15.75 -7.77
C GLN A 3 0.01 -15.21 -6.87
N THR A 4 0.86 -14.35 -7.41
CA THR A 4 1.77 -13.53 -6.61
C THR A 4 0.90 -12.89 -5.54
N GLU A 5 1.07 -13.24 -4.27
CA GLU A 5 0.33 -12.54 -3.22
C GLU A 5 0.77 -11.07 -3.25
N HIS A 6 -0.17 -10.18 -3.56
CA HIS A 6 0.07 -8.73 -3.64
C HIS A 6 0.07 -8.19 -2.21
N HIS A 7 1.25 -8.17 -1.57
CA HIS A 7 1.43 -7.55 -0.26
C HIS A 7 1.89 -6.10 -0.41
N HIS A 8 1.41 -5.23 0.46
CA HIS A 8 1.82 -3.83 0.51
C HIS A 8 2.63 -3.55 1.78
N HIS A 9 3.32 -2.42 1.81
CA HIS A 9 4.13 -2.03 2.96
C HIS A 9 3.61 -0.74 3.59
N LEU A 10 3.54 -0.74 4.93
CA LEU A 10 3.53 0.48 5.75
C LEU A 10 4.94 0.71 6.29
N VAL A 11 5.56 1.83 5.90
CA VAL A 11 6.97 2.14 6.16
C VAL A 11 7.11 3.33 7.11
N CYS A 12 7.96 3.18 8.13
CA CYS A 12 8.36 4.26 9.01
C CYS A 12 9.43 5.13 8.36
N GLU A 13 9.16 6.41 8.17
CA GLU A 13 10.07 7.35 7.50
C GLU A 13 11.32 7.68 8.34
N ARG A 14 11.28 7.45 9.66
CA ARG A 14 12.40 7.78 10.56
C ARG A 14 13.38 6.62 10.73
N CYS A 15 12.89 5.39 10.88
CA CYS A 15 13.74 4.22 11.16
C CYS A 15 13.74 3.16 10.05
N GLY A 16 12.90 3.32 9.01
CA GLY A 16 12.81 2.38 7.89
C GLY A 16 12.09 1.07 8.20
N THR A 17 11.55 0.89 9.41
CA THR A 17 10.73 -0.29 9.75
C THR A 17 9.54 -0.38 8.81
N ALA A 18 9.35 -1.53 8.18
CA ALA A 18 8.22 -1.82 7.31
C ALA A 18 7.40 -2.98 7.87
N VAL A 19 6.09 -2.91 7.72
CA VAL A 19 5.17 -4.02 8.00
C VAL A 19 4.33 -4.33 6.78
N GLU A 20 4.04 -5.60 6.55
CA GLU A 20 3.14 -6.05 5.49
C GLU A 20 1.70 -5.70 5.86
N ILE A 21 0.96 -5.16 4.90
CA ILE A 21 -0.46 -4.81 5.02
C ILE A 21 -1.23 -5.35 3.83
N ASP A 22 -2.53 -5.60 4.06
CA ASP A 22 -3.45 -5.97 2.99
C ASP A 22 -3.67 -4.80 2.02
N PRO A 23 -3.81 -5.09 0.71
CA PRO A 23 -4.14 -4.09 -0.30
C PRO A 23 -5.49 -3.39 -0.02
N PRO A 24 -5.67 -2.16 -0.53
CA PRO A 24 -7.01 -1.65 -0.75
C PRO A 24 -7.78 -2.61 -1.67
N SER A 25 -9.11 -2.67 -1.53
CA SER A 25 -9.92 -3.59 -2.34
C SER A 25 -9.64 -3.42 -3.85
N GLU A 26 -9.31 -4.52 -4.52
CA GLU A 26 -9.13 -4.59 -5.97
C GLU A 26 -10.35 -4.04 -6.73
N ASP A 27 -11.56 -4.31 -6.24
CA ASP A 27 -12.80 -3.78 -6.81
C ASP A 27 -12.86 -2.26 -6.75
N TRP A 28 -12.45 -1.66 -5.63
CA TRP A 28 -12.42 -0.21 -5.49
C TRP A 28 -11.44 0.43 -6.47
N MET A 29 -10.25 -0.15 -6.65
CA MET A 29 -9.28 0.32 -7.64
C MET A 29 -9.82 0.22 -9.07
N ARG A 30 -10.45 -0.90 -9.43
CA ARG A 30 -11.10 -1.09 -10.73
C ARG A 30 -12.23 -0.09 -10.97
N GLN A 31 -13.04 0.19 -9.96
CA GLN A 31 -14.12 1.19 -10.05
C GLN A 31 -13.58 2.59 -10.32
N ILE A 32 -12.51 3.00 -9.63
CA ILE A 32 -11.87 4.30 -9.87
C ILE A 32 -11.32 4.39 -11.29
N ALA A 33 -10.59 3.36 -11.73
CA ALA A 33 -10.02 3.35 -13.07
C ALA A 33 -11.11 3.43 -14.15
N ALA A 34 -12.15 2.59 -14.03
CA ALA A 34 -13.28 2.60 -14.95
C ALA A 34 -14.01 3.96 -14.98
N SER A 35 -14.23 4.56 -13.81
CA SER A 35 -14.91 5.86 -13.70
C SER A 35 -14.13 7.02 -14.33
N ASN A 36 -12.81 6.86 -14.47
CA ASN A 36 -11.93 7.85 -15.09
C ASN A 36 -11.48 7.44 -16.52
N GLY A 37 -11.99 6.32 -17.06
CA GLY A 37 -11.66 5.85 -18.41
C GLY A 37 -10.26 5.24 -18.55
N PHE A 38 -9.66 4.72 -17.48
CA PHE A 38 -8.35 4.09 -17.48
C PHE A 38 -8.44 2.56 -17.47
N GLU A 39 -7.48 1.91 -18.14
CA GLU A 39 -7.20 0.48 -18.01
C GLU A 39 -6.04 0.27 -17.02
N ILE A 40 -6.22 -0.57 -16.00
CA ILE A 40 -5.18 -0.85 -15.00
C ILE A 40 -4.18 -1.85 -15.56
N THR A 41 -2.91 -1.47 -15.65
CA THR A 41 -1.80 -2.36 -16.04
C THR A 41 -0.95 -2.78 -14.84
N HIS A 42 -0.82 -1.91 -13.84
CA HIS A 42 -0.17 -2.15 -12.57
C HIS A 42 -0.59 -1.07 -11.57
N HIS A 43 -0.37 -1.30 -10.28
CA HIS A 43 -0.49 -0.29 -9.24
C HIS A 43 0.67 -0.43 -8.27
N VAL A 44 1.05 0.68 -7.63
CA VAL A 44 2.01 0.71 -6.52
C VAL A 44 1.29 1.37 -5.36
N PHE A 45 1.27 0.71 -4.21
CA PHE A 45 0.66 1.26 -3.00
C PHE A 45 1.59 1.00 -1.82
N GLU A 46 2.06 2.08 -1.23
CA GLU A 46 2.90 2.10 -0.05
C GLU A 46 2.38 3.21 0.86
N ILE A 47 2.30 2.92 2.16
CA ILE A 47 1.92 3.91 3.16
C ILE A 47 3.18 4.33 3.90
N PHE A 48 3.39 5.62 4.04
CA PHE A 48 4.51 6.19 4.79
C PHE A 48 4.01 6.89 6.06
N GLY A 49 4.72 6.73 7.16
CA GLY A 49 4.39 7.38 8.42
C GLY A 49 5.45 7.18 9.49
N LEU A 50 5.07 7.25 10.76
CA LEU A 50 5.98 7.04 11.90
C LEU A 50 5.49 5.87 12.75
N CYS A 51 6.38 4.91 13.04
CA CYS A 51 6.08 3.84 13.98
C CYS A 51 5.88 4.38 15.41
N ALA A 52 5.29 3.56 16.28
CA ALA A 52 5.02 3.95 17.66
C ALA A 52 6.29 4.40 18.41
N ASP A 53 7.40 3.70 18.22
CA ASP A 53 8.70 4.04 18.85
C ASP A 53 9.22 5.39 18.36
N CYS A 54 9.15 5.64 17.05
CA CYS A 54 9.61 6.90 16.45
C CYS A 54 8.73 8.08 16.82
N ARG A 55 7.43 7.86 17.05
CA ARG A 55 6.50 8.87 17.57
C ARG A 55 6.72 9.17 19.05
N ALA A 56 7.09 8.16 19.83
CA ALA A 56 7.35 8.29 21.27
C ALA A 56 8.74 8.87 21.57
N ALA A 57 9.72 8.67 20.68
CA ALA A 57 11.05 9.27 20.76
C ALA A 57 11.10 10.71 20.20
N GLY A 58 9.96 11.41 20.21
CA GLY A 58 9.78 12.80 19.78
C GLY A 58 9.73 13.74 20.97
#